data_AF-A0A4Y2F9K6-F1
#
_entry.id   AF-A0A4Y2F9K6-F1
#
_cell.length_a   1.000
_cell.length_b   1.000
_cell.length_c   1.000
_cell.angle_alpha   90.00
_cell.angle_beta   90.00
_cell.angle_gamma   90.00
#
_symmetry.space_group_name_H-M   'P 1'
#
loop_
_entity.id
_entity.type
_entity.pdbx_description
1 polymer ?
#
loop_
_entity_poly.entity_id
_entity_poly.type
_entity_poly.pdbx_seq_one_letter_code
_entity_poly.pdbx_strand_id
1 'polypeptide(L)'
;MAKIEGDYRPYIRMVKPQLLKKYGDDILIAVTANRAPLVCFRNTGFKLLSEAWYNKKSDDKTEERRRIVTTAAAIVIEDILSRVYETKHHPPSDNFFQESESDIPETLRVFLDDMILKNKRASLEKWKKKSAKSAYKSKFNIASLPPTEAAARQHSFRTYHQVQKWYGNEQNAEQWG
;
A
#
# COMPACT_ATOMS: atom_id res chain seq x y z
N MET A 1 -0.99 -10.33 28.63
CA MET A 1 0.04 -11.37 28.52
C MET A 1 0.74 -11.48 29.86
N ALA A 2 0.65 -12.61 30.56
CA ALA A 2 1.30 -12.79 31.85
C ALA A 2 2.82 -12.92 31.63
N LYS A 3 3.60 -12.00 32.21
CA LYS A 3 5.06 -12.14 32.31
C LYS A 3 5.35 -13.35 33.20
N ILE A 4 6.23 -14.25 32.75
CA ILE A 4 6.79 -15.28 33.62
C ILE A 4 7.77 -14.54 34.53
N GLU A 5 7.43 -14.42 35.81
CA GLU A 5 8.25 -13.77 36.81
C GLU A 5 9.23 -14.80 37.43
N GLY A 6 10.52 -14.46 37.46
CA GLY A 6 11.57 -15.22 38.13
C GLY A 6 12.31 -16.25 37.27
N ASP A 7 13.45 -16.72 37.79
CA ASP A 7 14.38 -17.74 37.25
C ASP A 7 13.76 -19.14 37.03
N TYR A 8 12.44 -19.21 36.82
CA TYR A 8 11.71 -20.43 36.60
C TYR A 8 12.15 -21.10 35.28
N ARG A 9 13.00 -22.11 35.41
CA ARG A 9 13.35 -23.02 34.32
C ARG A 9 12.45 -24.26 34.40
N PRO A 10 11.52 -24.46 33.44
CA PRO A 10 10.69 -25.65 33.43
C PRO A 10 11.56 -26.90 33.29
N TYR A 11 11.15 -27.97 33.98
CA TYR A 11 11.89 -29.23 33.94
C TYR A 11 11.94 -29.78 32.50
N ILE A 12 13.14 -29.97 31.96
CA ILE A 12 13.39 -30.25 30.55
C ILE A 12 12.57 -31.44 30.01
N ARG A 13 12.35 -32.47 30.85
CA ARG A 13 11.56 -33.66 30.45
C ARG A 13 10.07 -33.37 30.30
N MET A 14 9.55 -32.33 30.97
CA MET A 14 8.13 -31.93 30.91
C MET A 14 7.85 -30.91 29.79
N VAL A 15 8.87 -30.19 29.31
CA VAL A 15 8.70 -29.16 28.27
C VAL A 15 8.14 -29.75 26.98
N LYS A 16 8.72 -30.85 26.49
CA LYS A 16 8.27 -31.49 25.24
C LYS A 16 6.82 -32.03 25.34
N PRO A 17 6.43 -32.79 26.38
CA PRO A 17 5.04 -33.21 26.57
C PRO A 17 4.06 -32.05 26.69
N GLN A 18 4.42 -30.98 27.41
CA GLN A 18 3.54 -29.82 27.58
C GLN A 18 3.36 -29.03 26.28
N LEU A 19 4.43 -28.88 25.48
CA LEU A 19 4.36 -28.25 24.16
C LEU A 19 3.45 -29.04 23.21
N LEU A 20 3.61 -30.37 23.16
CA LEU A 20 2.74 -31.24 22.36
C LEU A 20 1.29 -31.22 22.88
N LYS A 21 1.06 -31.15 24.19
CA LYS A 21 -0.29 -31.04 24.76
C LYS A 21 -0.99 -29.73 24.38
N LYS A 22 -0.26 -28.62 24.34
CA LYS A 22 -0.83 -27.28 24.08
C LYS A 22 -1.00 -26.99 22.58
N TYR A 23 -0.03 -27.40 21.76
CA TYR A 23 0.03 -27.03 20.35
C TYR A 23 -0.18 -28.21 19.39
N GLY A 24 -0.16 -29.46 19.87
CA GLY A 24 -0.47 -30.63 19.05
C GLY A 24 0.33 -30.68 17.75
N ASP A 25 -0.38 -30.79 16.64
CA ASP A 25 0.16 -30.86 15.27
C ASP A 25 0.62 -29.51 14.70
N ASP A 26 0.36 -28.41 15.41
CA ASP A 26 0.76 -27.05 14.99
C ASP A 26 2.25 -26.76 15.26
N ILE A 27 2.99 -27.70 15.83
CA ILE A 27 4.43 -27.58 16.05
C ILE A 27 5.19 -28.79 15.49
N LEU A 28 6.40 -28.52 15.00
CA LEU A 28 7.43 -29.48 14.66
C LEU A 28 8.56 -29.30 15.66
N ILE A 29 8.91 -30.37 16.38
CA ILE A 29 10.11 -30.39 17.22
C ILE A 29 11.21 -31.13 16.46
N ALA A 30 12.15 -30.39 15.88
CA ALA A 30 13.29 -30.95 15.17
C ALA A 30 14.45 -31.17 16.16
N VAL A 31 14.89 -32.42 16.28
CA VAL A 31 16.05 -32.81 17.10
C VAL A 31 17.17 -33.21 16.17
N THR A 32 18.29 -32.48 16.20
CA THR A 32 19.48 -32.78 15.42
C THR A 32 20.60 -33.21 16.36
N ALA A 33 21.42 -34.18 15.96
CA ALA A 33 22.60 -34.57 16.74
C ALA A 33 23.49 -33.33 16.99
N ASN A 34 23.93 -33.16 18.24
CA ASN A 34 24.78 -32.04 18.68
C ASN A 34 24.19 -30.61 18.57
N ARG A 35 22.87 -30.44 18.43
CA ARG A 35 22.24 -29.10 18.50
C ARG A 35 21.05 -29.08 19.46
N ALA A 36 20.76 -27.90 19.99
CA ALA A 36 19.57 -27.68 20.81
C ALA A 36 18.30 -28.00 20.00
N PRO A 37 17.27 -28.63 20.60
CA PRO A 37 16.01 -28.91 19.91
C PRO A 37 15.35 -27.61 19.41
N LEU A 38 14.96 -27.58 18.15
CA LEU A 38 14.24 -26.46 17.54
C LEU A 38 12.74 -26.76 17.54
N VAL A 39 11.94 -25.80 18.00
CA VAL A 39 10.48 -25.84 17.92
C VAL A 39 10.05 -24.88 16.83
N CYS A 40 9.55 -25.42 15.72
CA CYS A 40 9.02 -24.64 14.61
C CYS A 40 7.50 -24.76 14.62
N PHE A 41 6.76 -23.66 14.49
CA PHE A 41 5.33 -23.76 14.26
C PHE A 41 5.05 -24.18 12.82
N ARG A 42 4.18 -25.18 12.65
CA ARG A 42 3.68 -25.63 11.35
C ARG A 42 2.48 -24.78 10.97
N ASN A 43 2.62 -23.98 9.91
CA ASN A 43 1.52 -23.26 9.25
C ASN A 43 0.58 -22.43 10.16
N THR A 44 0.94 -22.14 11.41
CA THR A 44 0.10 -21.35 12.33
C THR A 44 -0.15 -19.95 11.79
N GLY A 45 0.85 -19.32 11.17
CA GLY A 45 0.67 -18.04 10.50
C GLY A 45 -0.40 -18.12 9.41
N PHE A 46 -0.37 -19.17 8.56
CA PHE A 46 -1.38 -19.38 7.53
C PHE A 46 -2.77 -19.64 8.13
N LYS A 47 -2.88 -20.49 9.16
CA LYS A 47 -4.14 -20.75 9.87
C LYS A 47 -4.71 -19.48 10.49
N LEU A 48 -3.88 -18.69 11.17
CA LEU A 48 -4.30 -17.48 11.87
C LEU A 48 -4.74 -16.38 10.89
N LEU A 49 -4.05 -16.23 9.75
CA LEU A 49 -4.48 -15.36 8.65
C LEU A 49 -5.78 -15.85 8.01
N SER A 50 -5.90 -17.16 7.80
CA SER A 50 -7.09 -17.79 7.22
C SER A 50 -8.30 -17.61 8.14
N GLU A 51 -8.17 -17.93 9.42
CA GLU A 51 -9.21 -17.73 10.43
C GLU A 51 -9.60 -16.26 10.55
N ALA A 52 -8.63 -15.34 10.67
CA ALA A 52 -8.91 -13.90 10.76
C ALA A 52 -9.70 -13.38 9.55
N TRP A 53 -9.45 -13.94 8.37
CA TRP A 53 -10.14 -13.57 7.13
C TRP A 53 -11.52 -14.24 7.00
N TYR A 54 -11.58 -15.57 7.10
CA TYR A 54 -12.79 -16.35 6.85
C TYR A 54 -13.81 -16.29 7.98
N ASN A 55 -13.40 -16.00 9.22
CA ASN A 55 -14.35 -15.84 10.35
C ASN A 55 -15.24 -14.59 10.19
N LYS A 56 -14.84 -13.62 9.36
CA LYS A 56 -15.61 -12.40 9.06
C LYS A 56 -16.43 -12.51 7.77
N LYS A 57 -16.44 -13.69 7.15
CA LYS A 57 -17.15 -13.93 5.89
C LYS A 57 -18.65 -13.86 6.13
N SER A 58 -19.36 -13.09 5.30
CA SER A 58 -20.82 -13.09 5.29
C SER A 58 -21.36 -14.22 4.42
N ASP A 59 -22.49 -14.80 4.81
CA ASP A 59 -23.23 -15.77 4.00
C ASP A 59 -23.90 -15.12 2.79
N ASP A 60 -24.24 -13.82 2.89
CA ASP A 60 -24.76 -13.05 1.76
C ASP A 60 -23.66 -12.69 0.76
N LYS A 61 -23.91 -12.98 -0.51
CA LYS A 61 -22.96 -12.79 -1.61
C LYS A 61 -22.69 -11.32 -1.91
N THR A 62 -23.66 -10.43 -1.68
CA THR A 62 -23.52 -9.00 -1.98
C THR A 62 -22.68 -8.32 -0.92
N GLU A 63 -22.98 -8.59 0.34
CA GLU A 63 -22.19 -8.10 1.48
C GLU A 63 -20.76 -8.66 1.46
N GLU A 64 -20.57 -9.94 1.14
CA GLU A 64 -19.23 -10.52 1.04
C GLU A 64 -18.42 -9.88 -0.10
N ARG A 65 -19.06 -9.60 -1.26
CA ARG A 65 -18.42 -8.84 -2.34
C ARG A 65 -18.01 -7.45 -1.87
N ARG A 66 -18.88 -6.74 -1.14
CA ARG A 66 -18.60 -5.42 -0.59
C ARG A 66 -17.41 -5.45 0.37
N ARG A 67 -17.33 -6.45 1.24
CA ARG A 67 -16.21 -6.66 2.18
C ARG A 67 -14.89 -6.87 1.47
N ILE A 68 -14.88 -7.72 0.44
CA ILE A 68 -13.69 -8.00 -0.38
C ILE A 68 -13.22 -6.71 -1.06
N VAL A 69 -14.12 -5.98 -1.72
CA VAL A 69 -13.78 -4.72 -2.41
C VAL A 69 -13.26 -3.67 -1.43
N THR A 70 -13.89 -3.54 -0.26
CA THR A 70 -13.45 -2.60 0.77
C THR A 70 -12.05 -2.92 1.28
N THR A 71 -11.75 -4.22 1.47
CA THR A 71 -10.42 -4.66 1.89
C THR A 71 -9.39 -4.38 0.78
N ALA A 72 -9.70 -4.72 -0.46
CA ALA A 72 -8.81 -4.46 -1.60
C ALA A 72 -8.53 -2.96 -1.74
N ALA A 73 -9.54 -2.12 -1.56
CA ALA A 73 -9.38 -0.67 -1.56
C ALA A 73 -8.45 -0.20 -0.43
N ALA A 74 -8.62 -0.73 0.80
CA ALA A 74 -7.75 -0.40 1.92
C ALA A 74 -6.28 -0.74 1.64
N ILE A 75 -6.00 -1.91 1.04
CA ILE A 75 -4.64 -2.32 0.66
C ILE A 75 -4.03 -1.35 -0.36
N VAL A 76 -4.80 -0.98 -1.40
CA VAL A 76 -4.33 -0.01 -2.41
C VAL A 76 -4.05 1.35 -1.78
N ILE A 77 -4.91 1.79 -0.85
CA ILE A 77 -4.72 3.04 -0.13
C ILE A 77 -3.47 2.99 0.74
N GLU A 78 -3.28 1.91 1.50
CA GLU A 78 -2.09 1.72 2.33
C GLU A 78 -0.80 1.73 1.49
N ASP A 79 -0.80 1.08 0.33
CA ASP A 79 0.34 1.09 -0.60
C ASP A 79 0.63 2.52 -1.09
N ILE A 80 -0.40 3.27 -1.49
CA ILE A 80 -0.28 4.69 -1.87
C ILE A 80 0.31 5.54 -0.74
N LEU A 81 -0.18 5.36 0.49
CA LEU A 81 0.21 6.16 1.66
C LEU A 81 1.59 5.77 2.21
N SER A 82 1.99 4.51 2.05
CA SER A 82 3.30 4.01 2.49
C SER A 82 4.44 4.52 1.61
N ARG A 83 4.12 4.96 0.39
CA ARG A 83 5.12 5.42 -0.55
C ARG A 83 5.65 6.78 -0.15
N VAL A 84 6.98 6.85 -0.02
CA VAL A 84 7.70 8.10 0.26
C VAL A 84 8.10 8.71 -1.08
N TYR A 85 7.57 9.90 -1.37
CA TYR A 85 7.93 10.65 -2.57
C TYR A 85 8.98 11.70 -2.23
N GLU A 86 9.93 11.91 -3.14
CA GLU A 86 10.87 13.01 -3.02
C GLU A 86 10.15 14.34 -3.26
N THR A 87 10.02 15.15 -2.21
CA THR A 87 9.37 16.47 -2.27
C THR A 87 10.37 17.61 -2.41
N LYS A 88 11.67 17.31 -2.37
CA LYS A 88 12.75 18.30 -2.38
C LYS A 88 13.17 18.73 -3.77
N HIS A 89 12.90 17.90 -4.77
CA HIS A 89 13.34 18.15 -6.14
C HIS A 89 12.13 18.16 -7.06
N HIS A 90 11.86 19.33 -7.66
CA HIS A 90 10.87 19.44 -8.72
C HIS A 90 11.55 19.19 -10.07
N PRO A 91 11.18 18.13 -10.80
CA PRO A 91 11.79 17.86 -12.09
C PRO A 91 11.40 18.95 -13.10
N PRO A 92 12.30 19.31 -14.03
CA PRO A 92 11.97 20.21 -15.14
C PRO A 92 10.80 19.68 -15.98
N SER A 93 10.06 20.59 -16.61
CA SER A 93 8.89 20.26 -17.46
C SER A 93 9.17 19.18 -18.50
N ASP A 94 10.39 19.18 -19.04
CA ASP A 94 10.79 18.31 -20.14
C ASP A 94 10.98 16.85 -19.70
N ASN A 95 11.31 16.64 -18.42
CA ASN A 95 11.60 15.32 -17.85
C ASN A 95 10.49 14.84 -16.88
N PHE A 96 9.42 15.62 -16.70
CA PHE A 96 8.39 15.40 -15.69
C PHE A 96 7.72 14.00 -15.75
N PHE A 97 7.57 13.43 -16.95
CA PHE A 97 6.93 12.12 -17.14
C PHE A 97 7.91 10.95 -17.33
N GLN A 98 9.23 11.21 -17.35
CA GLN A 98 10.21 10.25 -17.82
C GLN A 98 10.48 9.11 -16.81
N GLU A 99 10.29 9.38 -15.51
CA GLU A 99 10.46 8.41 -14.41
C GLU A 99 9.16 8.12 -13.64
N SER A 100 8.03 8.67 -14.10
CA SER A 100 6.75 8.58 -13.36
C SER A 100 6.20 7.16 -13.16
N GLU A 101 6.66 6.16 -13.91
CA GLU A 101 6.24 4.76 -13.72
C GLU A 101 6.74 4.19 -12.38
N SER A 102 7.91 4.64 -11.90
CA SER A 102 8.44 4.24 -10.60
C SER A 102 7.81 5.01 -9.44
N ASP A 103 6.89 5.93 -9.68
CA ASP A 103 6.13 6.60 -8.61
C ASP A 103 4.77 5.93 -8.36
N ILE A 104 4.29 5.11 -9.32
CA ILE A 104 2.96 4.50 -9.25
C ILE A 104 3.00 3.22 -8.39
N PRO A 105 2.21 3.11 -7.30
CA PRO A 105 2.18 1.93 -6.43
C PRO A 105 1.88 0.64 -7.19
N GLU A 106 2.55 -0.45 -6.81
CA GLU A 106 2.44 -1.74 -7.51
C GLU A 106 0.98 -2.23 -7.52
N THR A 107 0.31 -2.15 -6.37
CA THR A 107 -1.08 -2.60 -6.24
C THR A 107 -2.02 -1.76 -7.10
N LEU A 108 -1.77 -0.45 -7.20
CA LEU A 108 -2.54 0.46 -8.04
C LEU A 108 -2.30 0.14 -9.52
N ARG A 109 -1.05 -0.13 -9.92
CA ARG A 109 -0.72 -0.52 -11.29
C ARG A 109 -1.43 -1.80 -11.71
N VAL A 110 -1.38 -2.84 -10.87
CA VAL A 110 -2.09 -4.10 -11.13
C VAL A 110 -3.59 -3.87 -11.31
N PHE A 111 -4.22 -3.08 -10.42
CA PHE A 111 -5.63 -2.76 -10.53
C PHE A 111 -5.98 -2.02 -11.84
N LEU A 112 -5.19 -1.01 -12.19
CA LEU A 112 -5.41 -0.22 -13.40
C LEU A 112 -5.20 -1.05 -14.67
N ASP A 113 -4.17 -1.90 -14.69
CA ASP A 113 -3.90 -2.82 -15.80
C ASP A 113 -5.08 -3.77 -16.00
N ASP A 114 -5.59 -4.39 -14.93
CA ASP A 114 -6.78 -5.24 -14.98
C ASP A 114 -8.00 -4.48 -15.48
N MET A 115 -8.25 -3.27 -14.96
CA MET A 115 -9.39 -2.44 -15.35
C MET A 115 -9.33 -2.03 -16.83
N ILE A 116 -8.15 -1.67 -17.33
CA ILE A 116 -7.93 -1.25 -18.72
C ILE A 116 -8.03 -2.45 -19.67
N LEU A 117 -7.50 -3.60 -19.29
CA LEU A 117 -7.42 -4.80 -20.13
C LEU A 117 -8.74 -5.59 -20.18
N LYS A 118 -9.59 -5.51 -19.14
CA LYS A 118 -10.82 -6.30 -19.00
C LYS A 118 -11.73 -6.30 -20.24
N ASN A 119 -11.80 -5.19 -20.97
CA ASN A 119 -12.69 -5.03 -22.13
C ASN A 119 -11.95 -4.99 -23.48
N LYS A 120 -10.66 -5.33 -23.53
CA LYS A 120 -9.82 -5.02 -24.67
C LYS A 120 -9.04 -6.22 -25.18
N ARG A 121 -9.20 -6.54 -26.47
CA ARG A 121 -8.49 -7.64 -27.18
C ARG A 121 -7.01 -7.36 -27.48
N ALA A 122 -6.45 -6.26 -26.98
CA ALA A 122 -5.12 -5.79 -27.35
C ALA A 122 -4.17 -5.81 -26.15
N SER A 123 -2.90 -6.12 -26.41
CA SER A 123 -1.85 -6.23 -25.39
C SER A 123 -1.64 -4.93 -24.62
N LEU A 124 -1.21 -5.07 -23.36
CA LEU A 124 -0.91 -3.96 -22.45
C LEU A 124 0.03 -2.92 -23.09
N GLU A 125 1.12 -3.40 -23.72
CA GLU A 125 2.11 -2.55 -24.40
C GLU A 125 1.50 -1.67 -25.51
N LYS A 126 0.53 -2.20 -26.25
CA LYS A 126 -0.16 -1.44 -27.30
C LYS A 126 -0.98 -0.30 -26.69
N TRP A 127 -1.56 -0.52 -25.51
CA TRP A 127 -2.32 0.51 -24.79
C TRP A 127 -1.45 1.50 -24.08
N LYS A 128 -0.34 1.10 -23.45
CA LYS A 128 0.67 2.02 -22.90
C LYS A 128 1.16 2.99 -23.97
N LYS A 129 1.52 2.47 -25.16
CA LYS A 129 1.95 3.29 -26.30
C LYS A 129 0.84 4.23 -26.81
N LYS A 130 -0.42 3.79 -26.80
CA LYS A 130 -1.57 4.62 -27.21
C LYS A 130 -1.90 5.69 -26.17
N SER A 131 -1.82 5.35 -24.88
CA SER A 131 -2.00 6.24 -23.73
C SER A 131 -0.97 7.37 -23.78
N ALA A 132 0.32 7.03 -23.87
CA ALA A 132 1.40 8.01 -23.97
C ALA A 132 1.17 8.96 -25.16
N LYS A 133 0.87 8.41 -26.35
CA LYS A 133 0.53 9.23 -27.54
C LYS A 133 -0.68 10.14 -27.34
N SER A 134 -1.64 9.75 -26.50
CA SER A 134 -2.80 10.58 -26.17
C SER A 134 -2.45 11.67 -25.17
N ALA A 135 -1.59 11.38 -24.20
CA ALA A 135 -1.08 12.36 -23.24
C ALA A 135 -0.33 13.50 -23.96
N TYR A 136 0.54 13.17 -24.92
CA TYR A 136 1.23 14.17 -25.77
C TYR A 136 0.29 14.97 -26.69
N LYS A 137 -0.92 14.46 -26.96
CA LYS A 137 -1.96 15.16 -27.75
C LYS A 137 -2.95 15.93 -26.88
N SER A 138 -2.79 15.89 -25.56
CA SER A 138 -3.60 16.68 -24.65
C SER A 138 -3.45 18.16 -24.98
N LYS A 139 -4.56 18.91 -24.93
CA LYS A 139 -4.52 20.38 -24.99
C LYS A 139 -3.86 21.00 -23.75
N PHE A 140 -3.57 20.17 -22.74
CA PHE A 140 -2.79 20.57 -21.58
C PHE A 140 -1.37 20.88 -22.02
N ASN A 141 -1.03 22.17 -22.05
CA ASN A 141 0.30 22.61 -22.44
C ASN A 141 1.24 22.37 -21.26
N ILE A 142 2.16 21.41 -21.38
CA ILE A 142 3.14 21.12 -20.32
C ILE A 142 3.99 22.36 -20.01
N ALA A 143 4.22 23.24 -20.99
CA ALA A 143 4.90 24.51 -20.78
C ALA A 143 4.09 25.55 -19.97
N SER A 144 2.81 25.28 -19.68
CA SER A 144 2.02 26.08 -18.73
C SER A 144 2.22 25.65 -17.28
N LEU A 145 2.90 24.52 -17.05
CA LEU A 145 3.34 24.17 -15.71
C LEU A 145 4.43 25.15 -15.25
N PRO A 146 4.45 25.49 -13.96
CA PRO A 146 5.53 26.28 -13.40
C PRO A 146 6.88 25.58 -13.65
N PRO A 147 7.84 26.23 -14.33
CA PRO A 147 9.10 25.58 -14.72
C PRO A 147 10.06 25.38 -13.54
N THR A 148 9.78 25.99 -12.39
CA THR A 148 10.60 25.94 -11.19
C THR A 148 9.75 25.70 -9.95
N GLU A 149 10.35 25.12 -8.91
CA GLU A 149 9.71 24.90 -7.61
C GLU A 149 9.14 26.21 -7.03
N ALA A 150 9.89 27.31 -7.13
CA ALA A 150 9.44 28.62 -6.67
C ALA A 150 8.18 29.10 -7.42
N ALA A 151 8.14 28.93 -8.74
CA ALA A 151 6.96 29.25 -9.54
C ALA A 151 5.78 28.35 -9.18
N ALA A 152 6.03 27.07 -8.87
CA ALA A 152 5.01 26.12 -8.48
C ALA A 152 4.39 26.48 -7.13
N ARG A 153 5.23 26.81 -6.14
CA ARG A 153 4.80 27.25 -4.82
C ARG A 153 3.95 28.53 -4.90
N GLN A 154 4.39 29.51 -5.68
CA GLN A 154 3.63 30.74 -5.92
C GLN A 154 2.30 30.48 -6.64
N HIS A 155 2.29 29.58 -7.62
CA HIS A 155 1.05 29.17 -8.31
C HIS A 155 0.07 28.51 -7.34
N SER A 156 0.53 27.59 -6.49
CA SER A 156 -0.30 26.94 -5.46
C SER A 156 -0.92 27.96 -4.50
N PHE A 157 -0.15 28.95 -4.02
CA PHE A 157 -0.67 30.01 -3.16
C PHE A 157 -1.73 30.86 -3.87
N ARG A 158 -1.50 31.24 -5.13
CA ARG A 158 -2.49 32.00 -5.93
C ARG A 158 -3.79 31.24 -6.10
N THR A 159 -3.71 29.95 -6.44
CA THR A 159 -4.88 29.09 -6.63
C THR A 159 -5.64 28.90 -5.33
N TYR A 160 -4.94 28.62 -4.22
CA TYR A 160 -5.57 28.51 -2.91
C TYR A 160 -6.30 29.80 -2.50
N HIS A 161 -5.66 30.96 -2.68
CA HIS A 161 -6.26 32.25 -2.39
C HIS A 161 -7.51 32.52 -3.24
N GLN A 162 -7.49 32.16 -4.52
CA GLN A 162 -8.65 32.26 -5.39
C GLN A 162 -9.83 31.43 -4.86
N VAL A 163 -9.54 30.21 -4.38
CA VAL A 163 -10.55 29.34 -3.75
C VAL A 163 -11.06 29.94 -2.44
N GLN A 164 -10.18 30.43 -1.56
CA GLN A 164 -10.60 31.09 -0.31
C GLN A 164 -11.51 32.30 -0.55
N LYS A 165 -11.21 33.12 -1.57
CA LYS A 165 -12.08 34.21 -1.98
C LYS A 165 -13.47 33.73 -2.41
N TRP A 166 -13.56 32.60 -3.12
CA TRP A 166 -14.86 32.02 -3.47
C TRP A 166 -15.65 31.54 -2.25
N TYR A 167 -14.97 31.12 -1.18
CA TYR A 167 -15.59 30.78 0.10
C TYR A 167 -15.91 32.00 0.97
N GLY A 168 -15.61 33.22 0.53
CA GLY A 168 -15.86 34.46 1.30
C GLY A 168 -14.84 34.71 2.42
N ASN A 169 -13.74 33.97 2.45
CA ASN A 169 -12.64 34.20 3.39
C ASN A 169 -11.66 35.23 2.81
N GLU A 170 -11.74 36.47 3.28
CA GLU A 170 -10.74 37.50 2.98
C GLU A 170 -9.51 37.33 3.87
N GLN A 171 -8.46 36.72 3.30
CA GLN A 171 -7.15 36.60 3.93
C GLN A 171 -6.27 37.78 3.52
N ASN A 172 -5.59 38.42 4.48
CA ASN A 172 -4.72 39.57 4.21
C ASN A 172 -3.42 39.13 3.52
N ALA A 173 -3.06 39.78 2.41
CA ALA A 173 -1.95 39.37 1.54
C ALA A 173 -0.58 39.36 2.24
N GLU A 174 -0.42 40.16 3.31
CA GLU A 174 0.82 40.28 4.09
C GLU A 174 1.09 39.10 5.04
N GLN A 175 0.10 38.24 5.30
CA GLN A 175 0.25 37.07 6.18
C GLN A 175 0.73 35.81 5.44
N TRP A 176 1.04 35.91 4.14
CA TRP A 176 1.17 34.75 3.24
C TRP A 176 2.54 34.67 2.53
N GLY A 177 3.63 35.02 3.24
CA GLY A 177 5.01 34.94 2.75
C GLY A 177 5.96 34.27 3.73
#